data_AF-A0A962Z5L9-F1
#
_entry.id   AF-A0A962Z5L9-F1
#
_cell.length_a   1.000
_cell.length_b   1.000
_cell.length_c   1.000
_cell.angle_alpha   90.00
_cell.angle_beta   90.00
_cell.angle_gamma   90.00
#
_symmetry.space_group_name_H-M   'P 1'
#
loop_
_entity.id
_entity.type
_entity.pdbx_description
1 polymer ?
#
loop_
_entity_poly.entity_id
_entity_poly.type
_entity_poly.pdbx_seq_one_letter_code
_entity_poly.pdbx_strand_id
1 'polypeptide(L)'
;AVTGAWQFPGGGALLGSSDLFKLNKRLIEGLDAQRAGTRMLDMSRIGAILCGNPADLRGGPEVRALFIQNTNPMAVAPDLNLVQRGFAREDLFICVHEQFMTETARMADILLPATCFPEHNDLYQTYGQVHLQVSRPVISPPGECRSNHRVICDLANRLGAEHPGFGMSEEALIDATLKASGYPDLAAMTEARWLDCSKTFAEMNFLNGFNWPDGRFRFAPDWHALGPLGGSMPQLPDHWEVIDNASPEYPFRLITPPARNFLNSSFSETPGSLAKEQKPRLRMHPEDAQPLGIANGGKVAVGSRSGEVRLEAALFSGITRGVVAVEGIWPGSAFAGGQGINTLISADPIAPAGGAGFHDTAVWVQSLDK
;
A
#
# COMPACT_ATOMS: atom_id res chain seq x y z
N ALA A 1 -22.00 11.84 12.34
CA ALA A 1 -23.21 11.44 13.07
C ALA A 1 -23.34 12.14 14.43
N VAL A 2 -22.35 12.02 15.34
CA VAL A 2 -22.40 12.54 16.73
C VAL A 2 -22.78 14.02 16.85
N THR A 3 -22.13 14.90 16.08
CA THR A 3 -22.37 16.35 16.17
C THR A 3 -23.46 16.88 15.23
N GLY A 4 -23.97 16.05 14.30
CA GLY A 4 -24.85 16.51 13.23
C GLY A 4 -24.21 17.42 12.16
N ALA A 5 -22.95 17.83 12.33
CA ALA A 5 -22.31 18.86 11.49
C ALA A 5 -22.25 18.53 9.99
N TRP A 6 -22.27 17.25 9.64
CA TRP A 6 -22.27 16.74 8.27
C TRP A 6 -23.47 17.20 7.43
N GLN A 7 -24.51 17.76 8.04
CA GLN A 7 -25.68 18.25 7.32
C GLN A 7 -25.48 19.65 6.72
N PHE A 8 -24.41 20.35 7.11
CA PHE A 8 -24.18 21.74 6.74
C PHE A 8 -23.01 21.87 5.76
N PRO A 9 -23.05 22.86 4.84
CA PRO A 9 -21.91 23.14 3.97
C PRO A 9 -20.63 23.37 4.76
N GLY A 10 -19.55 22.68 4.36
CA GLY A 10 -18.25 22.73 5.03
C GLY A 10 -18.16 21.92 6.34
N GLY A 11 -19.25 21.28 6.78
CA GLY A 11 -19.27 20.41 7.94
C GLY A 11 -19.10 18.93 7.59
N GLY A 12 -18.67 18.13 8.56
CA GLY A 12 -18.44 16.69 8.40
C GLY A 12 -17.00 16.33 8.03
N ALA A 13 -16.80 15.07 7.65
CA ALA A 13 -15.51 14.54 7.23
C ALA A 13 -15.73 13.60 6.04
N LEU A 14 -14.88 13.71 5.02
CA LEU A 14 -14.87 12.83 3.85
C LEU A 14 -13.65 11.91 3.97
N LEU A 15 -13.89 10.60 4.07
CA LEU A 15 -12.82 9.60 4.09
C LEU A 15 -12.21 9.43 2.69
N GLY A 16 -13.03 9.44 1.64
CA GLY A 16 -12.61 9.36 0.25
C GLY A 16 -13.79 9.35 -0.73
N SER A 17 -13.50 9.44 -2.02
CA SER A 17 -14.48 9.56 -3.11
C SER A 17 -14.57 8.35 -4.05
N SER A 18 -13.84 7.27 -3.77
CA SER A 18 -13.73 6.11 -4.67
C SER A 18 -15.09 5.45 -4.96
N ASP A 19 -16.02 5.54 -4.02
CA ASP A 19 -17.36 5.00 -4.16
C ASP A 19 -18.25 5.75 -5.17
N LEU A 20 -17.85 6.92 -5.67
CA LEU A 20 -18.64 7.71 -6.61
C LEU A 20 -18.70 7.10 -8.02
N PHE A 21 -17.62 6.46 -8.46
CA PHE A 21 -17.42 6.10 -9.86
C PHE A 21 -18.18 4.86 -10.32
N LYS A 22 -18.63 4.00 -9.39
CA LYS A 22 -19.49 2.83 -9.63
C LYS A 22 -19.25 2.07 -10.96
N LEU A 23 -17.98 1.91 -11.36
CA LEU A 23 -17.64 1.22 -12.60
C LEU A 23 -18.06 -0.25 -12.53
N ASN A 24 -18.64 -0.74 -13.61
CA ASN A 24 -18.84 -2.16 -13.84
C ASN A 24 -17.49 -2.82 -14.14
N LYS A 25 -16.86 -3.33 -13.08
CA LYS A 25 -15.52 -3.94 -13.12
C LYS A 25 -15.50 -5.39 -13.61
N ARG A 26 -16.66 -5.97 -13.94
CA ARG A 26 -16.78 -7.40 -14.26
C ARG A 26 -15.80 -7.83 -15.36
N LEU A 27 -15.76 -7.08 -16.47
CA LEU A 27 -14.91 -7.39 -17.61
C LEU A 27 -13.43 -7.01 -17.37
N ILE A 28 -13.15 -5.79 -16.91
CA ILE A 28 -11.79 -5.26 -16.79
C ILE A 28 -10.96 -5.95 -15.70
N GLU A 29 -11.60 -6.48 -14.65
CA GLU A 29 -10.97 -7.25 -13.59
C GLU A 29 -11.19 -8.78 -13.75
N GLY A 30 -11.87 -9.22 -14.82
CA GLY A 30 -12.17 -10.64 -15.07
C GLY A 30 -12.97 -11.32 -13.96
N LEU A 31 -13.83 -10.58 -13.26
CA LEU A 31 -14.59 -11.06 -12.10
C LEU A 31 -15.60 -12.16 -12.48
N ASP A 32 -15.93 -12.28 -13.76
CA ASP A 32 -16.78 -13.32 -14.32
C ASP A 32 -16.06 -14.62 -14.67
N ALA A 33 -14.73 -14.62 -14.63
CA ALA A 33 -13.89 -15.80 -14.82
C ALA A 33 -13.24 -16.29 -13.52
N GLN A 34 -13.62 -15.71 -12.36
CA GLN A 34 -13.05 -16.10 -11.06
C GLN A 34 -13.36 -17.56 -10.73
N ARG A 35 -12.31 -18.35 -10.53
CA ARG A 35 -12.42 -19.74 -10.12
C ARG A 35 -12.67 -19.84 -8.62
N ALA A 36 -13.74 -20.54 -8.25
CA ALA A 36 -14.02 -20.90 -6.87
C ALA A 36 -12.84 -21.65 -6.24
N GLY A 37 -12.52 -21.33 -4.98
CA GLY A 37 -11.39 -21.92 -4.26
C GLY A 37 -10.03 -21.30 -4.55
N THR A 38 -9.94 -20.25 -5.37
CA THR A 38 -8.71 -19.45 -5.50
C THR A 38 -8.36 -18.85 -4.15
N ARG A 39 -7.14 -19.11 -3.65
CA ARG A 39 -6.69 -18.63 -2.35
C ARG A 39 -6.37 -17.13 -2.44
N MET A 40 -6.89 -16.36 -1.48
CA MET A 40 -6.46 -14.99 -1.22
C MET A 40 -5.59 -15.00 0.03
N LEU A 41 -4.34 -14.58 -0.13
CA LEU A 41 -3.34 -14.53 0.93
C LEU A 41 -3.03 -13.06 1.25
N ASP A 42 -2.86 -12.72 2.53
CA ASP A 42 -2.60 -11.35 2.95
C ASP A 42 -1.18 -10.93 2.57
N MET A 43 -1.05 -9.87 1.78
CA MET A 43 0.25 -9.35 1.34
C MET A 43 1.13 -8.86 2.51
N SER A 44 0.53 -8.35 3.58
CA SER A 44 1.27 -7.98 4.79
C SER A 44 1.90 -9.20 5.47
N ARG A 45 1.40 -10.41 5.17
CA ARG A 45 1.90 -11.69 5.69
C ARG A 45 2.83 -12.39 4.70
N ILE A 46 3.29 -11.73 3.63
CA ILE A 46 4.07 -12.37 2.56
C ILE A 46 5.32 -13.10 3.09
N GLY A 47 6.02 -12.55 4.09
CA GLY A 47 7.13 -13.26 4.74
C GLY A 47 6.69 -14.60 5.32
N ALA A 48 5.65 -14.62 6.15
CA ALA A 48 5.14 -15.85 6.77
C ALA A 48 4.61 -16.85 5.74
N ILE A 49 3.93 -16.35 4.69
CA ILE A 49 3.44 -17.14 3.57
C ILE A 49 4.60 -17.85 2.85
N LEU A 50 5.63 -17.09 2.45
CA LEU A 50 6.77 -17.63 1.71
C LEU A 50 7.65 -18.53 2.60
N CYS A 51 7.62 -18.36 3.91
CA CYS A 51 8.26 -19.26 4.87
C CYS A 51 7.37 -20.42 5.34
N GLY A 52 6.24 -20.66 4.68
CA GLY A 52 5.46 -21.89 4.86
C GLY A 52 4.52 -21.92 6.06
N ASN A 53 4.12 -20.75 6.61
CA ASN A 53 3.18 -20.71 7.72
C ASN A 53 1.81 -21.32 7.31
N PRO A 54 1.34 -22.41 7.97
CA PRO A 54 0.12 -23.11 7.55
C PRO A 54 -1.17 -22.28 7.62
N ALA A 55 -1.27 -21.37 8.60
CA ALA A 55 -2.43 -20.51 8.77
C ALA A 55 -2.48 -19.44 7.67
N ASP A 56 -1.33 -18.79 7.41
CA ASP A 56 -1.22 -17.77 6.36
C ASP A 56 -1.34 -18.38 4.95
N LEU A 57 -0.93 -19.64 4.73
CA LEU A 57 -1.15 -20.40 3.49
C LEU A 57 -2.60 -20.86 3.27
N ARG A 58 -3.47 -20.67 4.27
CA ARG A 58 -4.89 -21.04 4.26
C ARG A 58 -5.10 -22.52 3.94
N GLY A 59 -4.24 -23.38 4.50
CA GLY A 59 -4.29 -24.84 4.31
C GLY A 59 -3.96 -25.34 2.90
N GLY A 60 -3.50 -24.47 2.00
CA GLY A 60 -3.03 -24.87 0.67
C GLY A 60 -1.52 -25.12 0.61
N PRO A 61 -1.00 -25.55 -0.55
CA PRO A 61 0.43 -25.82 -0.72
C PRO A 61 1.26 -24.54 -0.65
N GLU A 62 2.56 -24.72 -0.45
CA GLU A 62 3.55 -23.64 -0.55
C GLU A 62 3.45 -22.87 -1.87
N VAL A 63 3.77 -21.58 -1.82
CA VAL A 63 3.91 -20.75 -3.01
C VAL A 63 5.24 -21.10 -3.69
N ARG A 64 5.19 -21.47 -4.97
CA ARG A 64 6.36 -21.85 -5.79
C ARG A 64 6.66 -20.87 -6.93
N ALA A 65 5.74 -19.96 -7.20
CA ALA A 65 5.90 -18.93 -8.22
C ALA A 65 5.22 -17.63 -7.78
N LEU A 66 5.88 -16.50 -8.06
CA LEU A 66 5.35 -15.15 -7.88
C LEU A 66 5.40 -14.41 -9.22
N PHE A 67 4.28 -13.78 -9.56
CA PHE A 67 4.25 -12.71 -10.57
C PHE A 67 3.94 -11.41 -9.86
N ILE A 68 4.89 -10.48 -9.84
CA ILE A 68 4.83 -9.25 -9.06
C ILE A 68 4.76 -8.06 -10.01
N GLN A 69 3.73 -7.23 -9.82
CA GLN A 69 3.54 -5.96 -10.52
C GLN A 69 2.92 -4.95 -9.55
N ASN A 70 3.19 -3.66 -9.74
CA ASN A 70 2.63 -2.56 -8.94
C ASN A 70 2.92 -2.61 -7.43
N THR A 71 3.96 -3.32 -7.00
CA THR A 71 4.36 -3.43 -5.59
C THR A 71 5.83 -3.81 -5.45
N ASN A 72 6.47 -3.37 -4.36
CA ASN A 72 7.86 -3.66 -4.01
C ASN A 72 7.95 -4.34 -2.63
N PRO A 73 7.55 -5.62 -2.47
CA PRO A 73 7.47 -6.29 -1.17
C PRO A 73 8.79 -6.32 -0.39
N MET A 74 9.93 -6.35 -1.09
CA MET A 74 11.26 -6.29 -0.47
C MET A 74 11.59 -4.94 0.20
N ALA A 75 10.74 -3.93 0.04
CA ALA A 75 10.82 -2.65 0.74
C ALA A 75 9.57 -2.34 1.57
N VAL A 76 8.36 -2.64 1.05
CA VAL A 76 7.10 -2.16 1.64
C VAL A 76 6.44 -3.13 2.62
N ALA A 77 6.74 -4.43 2.56
CA ALA A 77 6.13 -5.40 3.45
C ALA A 77 6.74 -5.30 4.86
N PRO A 78 5.95 -5.49 5.94
CA PRO A 78 6.47 -5.59 7.30
C PRO A 78 7.24 -6.90 7.49
N ASP A 79 7.99 -7.00 8.59
CA ASP A 79 8.86 -8.15 8.91
C ASP A 79 9.82 -8.49 7.74
N LEU A 80 10.56 -7.48 7.27
CA LEU A 80 11.44 -7.64 6.11
C LEU A 80 12.46 -8.78 6.26
N ASN A 81 12.86 -9.14 7.49
CA ASN A 81 13.73 -10.30 7.72
C ASN A 81 13.08 -11.61 7.27
N LEU A 82 11.79 -11.80 7.56
CA LEU A 82 11.05 -12.98 7.10
C LEU A 82 10.75 -12.91 5.60
N VAL A 83 10.43 -11.72 5.08
CA VAL A 83 10.26 -11.49 3.63
C VAL A 83 11.52 -11.88 2.86
N GLN A 84 12.69 -11.38 3.26
CA GLN A 84 13.97 -11.69 2.63
C GLN A 84 14.27 -13.19 2.65
N ARG A 85 14.03 -13.87 3.78
CA ARG A 85 14.18 -15.33 3.87
C ARG A 85 13.26 -16.06 2.89
N GLY A 86 12.01 -15.62 2.76
CA GLY A 86 11.06 -16.18 1.81
C GLY A 86 11.48 -15.98 0.34
N PHE A 87 11.94 -14.79 -0.02
CA PHE A 87 12.42 -14.47 -1.36
C PHE A 87 13.76 -15.13 -1.71
N ALA A 88 14.59 -15.50 -0.72
CA ALA A 88 15.88 -16.16 -0.92
C ALA A 88 15.77 -17.69 -1.16
N ARG A 89 14.56 -18.23 -1.22
CA ARG A 89 14.32 -19.66 -1.48
C ARG A 89 14.72 -20.03 -2.91
N GLU A 90 15.57 -21.05 -3.06
CA GLU A 90 15.99 -21.56 -4.38
C GLU A 90 14.86 -22.21 -5.19
N ASP A 91 13.76 -22.59 -4.53
CA ASP A 91 12.61 -23.27 -5.14
C ASP A 91 11.42 -22.35 -5.45
N LEU A 92 11.63 -21.03 -5.33
CA LEU A 92 10.65 -20.00 -5.61
C LEU A 92 11.00 -19.28 -6.92
N PHE A 93 10.16 -19.46 -7.94
CA PHE A 93 10.31 -18.72 -9.20
C PHE A 93 9.71 -17.31 -9.07
N ILE A 94 10.46 -16.28 -9.43
CA ILE A 94 10.06 -14.88 -9.28
C ILE A 94 10.12 -14.16 -10.64
N CYS A 95 8.95 -13.73 -11.12
CA CYS A 95 8.83 -12.83 -12.25
C CYS A 95 8.34 -11.46 -11.76
N VAL A 96 9.04 -10.39 -12.13
CA VAL A 96 8.71 -9.02 -11.74
C VAL A 96 8.48 -8.18 -12.99
N HIS A 97 7.37 -7.46 -13.05
CA HIS A 97 7.06 -6.49 -14.10
C HIS A 97 7.14 -5.09 -13.52
N GLU A 98 8.19 -4.35 -13.89
CA GLU A 98 8.65 -3.18 -13.13
C GLU A 98 9.35 -2.13 -14.00
N GLN A 99 9.25 -0.88 -13.56
CA GLN A 99 9.79 0.32 -14.22
C GLN A 99 11.26 0.58 -13.83
N PHE A 100 11.64 0.25 -12.60
CA PHE A 100 12.96 0.51 -12.04
C PHE A 100 13.60 -0.73 -11.40
N MET A 101 14.91 -0.75 -11.25
CA MET A 101 15.60 -1.85 -10.54
C MET A 101 15.44 -1.73 -9.01
N THR A 102 14.20 -1.89 -8.54
CA THR A 102 13.79 -1.95 -7.13
C THR A 102 14.37 -3.18 -6.43
N GLU A 103 14.30 -3.23 -5.10
CA GLU A 103 14.81 -4.39 -4.34
C GLU A 103 14.06 -5.67 -4.71
N THR A 104 12.76 -5.56 -4.99
CA THR A 104 11.99 -6.71 -5.47
C THR A 104 12.43 -7.11 -6.87
N ALA A 105 12.65 -6.16 -7.79
CA ALA A 105 13.15 -6.46 -9.13
C ALA A 105 14.53 -7.14 -9.11
N ARG A 106 15.39 -6.81 -8.12
CA ARG A 106 16.69 -7.47 -7.95
C ARG A 106 16.59 -8.93 -7.51
N MET A 107 15.44 -9.37 -7.00
CA MET A 107 15.18 -10.76 -6.64
C MET A 107 14.60 -11.58 -7.80
N ALA A 108 14.31 -10.96 -8.94
CA ALA A 108 13.63 -11.62 -10.04
C ALA A 108 14.53 -12.61 -10.79
N ASP A 109 14.01 -13.81 -11.08
CA ASP A 109 14.57 -14.68 -12.12
C ASP A 109 14.32 -14.10 -13.51
N ILE A 110 13.15 -13.48 -13.70
CA ILE A 110 12.77 -12.78 -14.92
C ILE A 110 12.26 -11.39 -14.57
N LEU A 111 12.91 -10.37 -15.10
CA LEU A 111 12.46 -8.98 -15.05
C LEU A 111 11.86 -8.58 -16.39
N LEU A 112 10.61 -8.15 -16.38
CA LEU A 112 9.89 -7.61 -17.54
C LEU A 112 9.82 -6.08 -17.43
N PRO A 113 10.23 -5.32 -18.45
CA PRO A 113 10.18 -3.86 -18.39
C PRO A 113 8.73 -3.35 -18.48
N ALA A 114 8.31 -2.57 -17.50
CA ALA A 114 6.98 -1.96 -17.44
C ALA A 114 6.97 -0.54 -18.00
N THR A 115 5.84 -0.17 -18.60
CA THR A 115 5.57 1.23 -18.98
C THR A 115 5.29 2.10 -17.76
N CYS A 116 5.60 3.38 -17.86
CA CYS A 116 5.10 4.44 -16.98
C CYS A 116 3.71 4.94 -17.40
N PHE A 117 3.01 5.63 -16.50
CA PHE A 117 1.64 6.15 -16.75
C PHE A 117 1.46 7.05 -18.00
N PRO A 118 2.46 7.81 -18.52
CA PRO A 118 2.26 8.60 -19.74
C PRO A 118 2.48 7.80 -21.03
N GLU A 119 2.69 6.48 -20.95
CA GLU A 119 3.10 5.65 -22.09
C GLU A 119 2.01 4.67 -22.58
N HIS A 120 0.85 4.62 -21.93
CA HIS A 120 -0.25 3.72 -22.28
C HIS A 120 -1.63 4.36 -22.03
N ASN A 121 -2.68 3.71 -22.53
CA ASN A 121 -4.05 4.15 -22.26
C ASN A 121 -4.50 3.62 -20.89
N ASP A 122 -5.23 4.42 -20.13
CA ASP A 122 -5.74 3.99 -18.82
C ASP A 122 -7.02 4.74 -18.43
N LEU A 123 -7.75 4.18 -17.46
CA LEU A 123 -8.97 4.71 -16.87
C LEU A 123 -8.74 5.01 -15.38
N TYR A 124 -8.69 6.30 -15.04
CA TYR A 124 -8.35 6.76 -13.71
C TYR A 124 -9.59 7.09 -12.87
N GLN A 125 -9.73 6.36 -11.77
CA GLN A 125 -10.51 6.78 -10.60
C GLN A 125 -9.58 7.44 -9.57
N THR A 126 -10.16 7.93 -8.47
CA THR A 126 -9.41 8.58 -7.39
C THR A 126 -10.07 8.33 -6.04
N TYR A 127 -9.41 8.73 -4.97
CA TYR A 127 -10.01 8.84 -3.63
C TYR A 127 -10.08 10.28 -3.12
N GLY A 128 -9.42 11.24 -3.80
CA GLY A 128 -9.27 12.62 -3.33
C GLY A 128 -10.00 13.67 -4.18
N GLN A 129 -10.62 13.28 -5.30
CA GLN A 129 -11.40 14.17 -6.17
C GLN A 129 -12.61 13.43 -6.78
N VAL A 130 -13.47 14.09 -7.55
CA VAL A 130 -14.79 13.55 -7.97
C VAL A 130 -14.93 13.25 -9.47
N HIS A 131 -13.86 13.35 -10.23
CA HIS A 131 -13.84 13.22 -11.68
C HIS A 131 -13.24 11.90 -12.14
N LEU A 132 -13.92 11.25 -13.08
CA LEU A 132 -13.42 10.08 -13.82
C LEU A 132 -12.65 10.57 -15.06
N GLN A 133 -11.49 9.97 -15.32
CA GLN A 133 -10.60 10.41 -16.40
C GLN A 133 -10.14 9.23 -17.25
N VAL A 134 -9.97 9.48 -18.55
CA VAL A 134 -9.25 8.58 -19.45
C VAL A 134 -7.94 9.23 -19.85
N SER A 135 -6.86 8.46 -19.83
CA SER A 135 -5.55 8.92 -20.31
C SER A 135 -5.21 8.25 -21.61
N ARG A 136 -4.49 8.99 -22.46
CA ARG A 136 -3.86 8.49 -23.67
C ARG A 136 -2.35 8.57 -23.52
N PRO A 137 -1.58 7.71 -24.21
CA PRO A 137 -0.14 7.84 -24.24
C PRO A 137 0.27 9.22 -24.76
N VAL A 138 1.11 9.91 -23.99
CA VAL A 138 1.72 11.20 -24.35
C VAL A 138 3.07 10.97 -25.03
N ILE A 139 3.74 9.88 -24.69
CA ILE A 139 4.99 9.43 -25.30
C ILE A 139 4.89 7.93 -25.63
N SER A 140 5.74 7.44 -26.54
CA SER A 140 5.82 6.01 -26.80
C SER A 140 6.55 5.28 -25.66
N PRO A 141 6.17 4.03 -25.34
CA PRO A 141 6.92 3.18 -24.43
C PRO A 141 8.41 3.11 -24.80
N PRO A 142 9.33 3.34 -23.87
CA PRO A 142 10.76 3.25 -24.14
C PRO A 142 11.20 1.79 -24.32
N GLY A 143 12.09 1.55 -25.28
CA GLY A 143 12.68 0.23 -25.50
C GLY A 143 11.65 -0.86 -25.74
N GLU A 144 11.63 -1.86 -24.85
CA GLU A 144 10.72 -3.01 -24.91
C GLU A 144 9.64 -2.98 -23.83
N CYS A 145 9.43 -1.82 -23.18
CA CYS A 145 8.43 -1.66 -22.13
C CYS A 145 7.02 -2.05 -22.61
N ARG A 146 6.29 -2.78 -21.77
CA ARG A 146 4.91 -3.18 -22.01
C ARG A 146 4.02 -2.78 -20.84
N SER A 147 2.77 -2.43 -21.12
CA SER A 147 1.76 -2.18 -20.11
C SER A 147 1.35 -3.46 -19.39
N ASN A 148 0.75 -3.30 -18.20
CA ASN A 148 0.22 -4.41 -17.42
C ASN A 148 -0.78 -5.22 -18.25
N HIS A 149 -1.69 -4.54 -18.95
CA HIS A 149 -2.68 -5.18 -19.82
C HIS A 149 -2.01 -6.04 -20.91
N ARG A 150 -0.99 -5.48 -21.59
CA ARG A 150 -0.29 -6.21 -22.65
C ARG A 150 0.42 -7.47 -22.12
N VAL A 151 1.11 -7.37 -20.99
CA VAL A 151 1.81 -8.50 -20.37
C VAL A 151 0.82 -9.60 -19.96
N ILE A 152 -0.29 -9.24 -19.31
CA ILE A 152 -1.31 -10.20 -18.89
C ILE A 152 -1.94 -10.91 -20.10
N CYS A 153 -2.25 -10.19 -21.18
CA CYS A 153 -2.78 -10.80 -22.42
C CYS A 153 -1.76 -11.76 -23.06
N ASP A 154 -0.48 -11.36 -23.13
CA ASP A 154 0.59 -12.18 -23.69
C ASP A 154 0.82 -13.46 -22.87
N LEU A 155 0.71 -13.39 -21.54
CA LEU A 155 0.79 -14.54 -20.64
C LEU A 155 -0.43 -15.45 -20.79
N ALA A 156 -1.64 -14.89 -20.79
CA ALA A 156 -2.88 -15.63 -20.96
C ALA A 156 -2.86 -16.47 -22.25
N ASN A 157 -2.46 -15.86 -23.37
CA ASN A 157 -2.34 -16.56 -24.65
C ASN A 157 -1.33 -17.71 -24.62
N ARG A 158 -0.21 -17.58 -23.90
CA ARG A 158 0.81 -18.64 -23.75
C ARG A 158 0.36 -19.77 -22.83
N LEU A 159 -0.44 -19.44 -21.82
CA LEU A 159 -0.99 -20.40 -20.86
C LEU A 159 -2.29 -21.06 -21.34
N GLY A 160 -2.83 -20.63 -22.49
CA GLY A 160 -4.10 -21.13 -23.02
C GLY A 160 -5.31 -20.67 -22.22
N ALA A 161 -5.22 -19.53 -21.53
CA ALA A 161 -6.36 -18.95 -20.80
C ALA A 161 -7.28 -18.20 -21.76
N GLU A 162 -8.59 -18.44 -21.65
CA GLU A 162 -9.60 -17.83 -22.51
C GLU A 162 -10.46 -16.83 -21.72
N HIS A 163 -10.47 -15.58 -22.17
CA HIS A 163 -11.37 -14.53 -21.69
C HIS A 163 -11.43 -13.44 -22.77
N PRO A 164 -12.59 -12.84 -23.07
CA PRO A 164 -12.71 -11.80 -24.11
C PRO A 164 -11.74 -10.63 -23.88
N GLY A 165 -11.50 -10.25 -22.62
CA GLY A 165 -10.56 -9.19 -22.27
C GLY A 165 -9.13 -9.43 -22.74
N PHE A 166 -8.68 -10.69 -22.89
CA PHE A 166 -7.33 -11.00 -23.38
C PHE A 166 -7.13 -10.73 -24.88
N GLY A 167 -8.24 -10.60 -25.63
CA GLY A 167 -8.23 -10.24 -27.05
C GLY A 167 -8.49 -8.76 -27.32
N MET A 168 -8.74 -7.95 -26.28
CA MET A 168 -9.07 -6.53 -26.41
C MET A 168 -7.81 -5.66 -26.34
N SER A 169 -7.77 -4.57 -27.10
CA SER A 169 -6.84 -3.47 -26.82
C SER A 169 -7.24 -2.77 -25.51
N GLU A 170 -6.32 -1.99 -24.93
CA GLU A 170 -6.61 -1.16 -23.76
C GLU A 170 -7.82 -0.24 -24.00
N GLU A 171 -7.83 0.44 -25.15
CA GLU A 171 -8.94 1.32 -25.56
C GLU A 171 -10.27 0.58 -25.66
N ALA A 172 -10.28 -0.62 -26.28
CA ALA A 172 -11.50 -1.41 -26.42
C ALA A 172 -12.01 -1.89 -25.05
N LEU A 173 -11.11 -2.26 -24.14
CA LEU A 173 -11.45 -2.68 -22.79
C LEU A 173 -11.98 -1.51 -21.94
N ILE A 174 -11.35 -0.33 -22.04
CA ILE A 174 -11.81 0.90 -21.38
C ILE A 174 -13.19 1.30 -21.91
N ASP A 175 -13.37 1.34 -23.23
CA ASP A 175 -14.63 1.70 -23.87
C ASP A 175 -15.78 0.75 -23.48
N ALA A 176 -15.51 -0.56 -23.49
CA ALA A 176 -16.47 -1.56 -23.03
C ALA A 176 -16.84 -1.37 -21.54
N THR A 177 -15.85 -1.04 -20.70
CA THR A 177 -16.04 -0.79 -19.27
C THR A 177 -16.89 0.47 -19.03
N LEU A 178 -16.61 1.56 -19.75
CA LEU A 178 -17.40 2.80 -19.67
C LEU A 178 -18.86 2.55 -20.05
N LYS A 179 -19.09 1.91 -21.21
CA LYS A 179 -20.43 1.58 -21.71
C LYS A 179 -21.19 0.67 -20.75
N ALA A 180 -20.54 -0.38 -20.22
CA ALA A 180 -21.14 -1.28 -19.25
C ALA A 180 -21.43 -0.62 -17.90
N SER A 181 -20.81 0.53 -17.63
CA SER A 181 -21.04 1.36 -16.44
C SER A 181 -22.08 2.46 -16.66
N GLY A 182 -22.63 2.59 -17.88
CA GLY A 182 -23.58 3.65 -18.24
C GLY A 182 -22.92 5.02 -18.46
N TYR A 183 -21.61 5.07 -18.66
CA TYR A 183 -20.89 6.30 -18.96
C TYR A 183 -20.77 6.57 -20.47
N PRO A 184 -20.46 7.83 -20.87
CA PRO A 184 -20.10 8.13 -22.24
C PRO A 184 -18.97 7.24 -22.74
N ASP A 185 -18.94 7.00 -24.05
CA ASP A 185 -17.92 6.17 -24.67
C ASP A 185 -16.51 6.82 -24.59
N LEU A 186 -15.48 6.06 -24.95
CA LEU A 186 -14.09 6.52 -24.85
C LEU A 186 -13.84 7.81 -25.66
N ALA A 187 -14.48 7.97 -26.81
CA ALA A 187 -14.30 9.15 -27.65
C ALA A 187 -14.84 10.40 -26.95
N ALA A 188 -16.07 10.35 -26.46
CA ALA A 188 -16.70 11.43 -25.70
C ALA A 188 -15.94 11.75 -24.41
N MET A 189 -15.50 10.72 -23.67
CA MET A 189 -14.70 10.89 -22.46
C MET A 189 -13.35 11.57 -22.74
N THR A 190 -12.71 11.24 -23.87
CA THR A 190 -11.46 11.89 -24.25
C THR A 190 -11.68 13.37 -24.60
N GLU A 191 -12.73 13.69 -25.37
CA GLU A 191 -13.05 15.07 -25.73
C GLU A 191 -13.37 15.92 -24.49
N ALA A 192 -14.16 15.36 -23.56
CA ALA A 192 -14.53 16.01 -22.31
C ALA A 192 -13.36 16.17 -21.32
N ARG A 193 -12.26 15.41 -21.51
CA ARG A 193 -11.09 15.26 -20.61
C ARG A 193 -11.41 14.57 -19.28
N TRP A 194 -12.54 14.89 -18.69
CA TRP A 194 -13.02 14.28 -17.46
C TRP A 194 -14.55 14.30 -17.39
N LEU A 195 -15.10 13.37 -16.62
CA LEU A 195 -16.50 13.36 -16.24
C LEU A 195 -16.63 13.69 -14.77
N ASP A 196 -17.40 14.72 -14.42
CA ASP A 196 -17.76 15.02 -13.03
C ASP A 196 -18.77 13.98 -12.52
N CYS A 197 -18.35 13.16 -11.56
CA CYS A 197 -19.17 12.15 -10.90
C CYS A 197 -19.70 12.64 -9.54
N SER A 198 -19.67 13.95 -9.27
CA SER A 198 -20.29 14.52 -8.07
C SER A 198 -21.79 14.21 -8.03
N LYS A 199 -22.26 13.90 -6.83
CA LYS A 199 -23.70 13.78 -6.55
C LYS A 199 -24.22 15.09 -5.98
N THR A 200 -25.53 15.19 -5.81
CA THR A 200 -26.12 16.36 -5.15
C THR A 200 -25.55 16.55 -3.75
N PHE A 201 -25.56 17.78 -3.24
CA PHE A 201 -25.15 18.07 -1.86
C PHE A 201 -25.87 17.16 -0.86
N ALA A 202 -27.17 16.94 -1.04
CA ALA A 202 -27.98 16.08 -0.17
C ALA A 202 -27.48 14.63 -0.13
N GLU A 203 -27.11 14.06 -1.28
CA GLU A 203 -26.60 12.68 -1.35
C GLU A 203 -25.19 12.57 -0.79
N MET A 204 -24.30 13.51 -1.14
CA MET A 204 -22.92 13.55 -0.65
C MET A 204 -22.85 13.73 0.87
N ASN A 205 -23.88 14.36 1.44
CA ASN A 205 -24.01 14.59 2.87
C ASN A 205 -25.08 13.70 3.49
N PHE A 206 -25.47 12.55 2.91
CA PHE A 206 -26.41 11.60 3.53
C PHE A 206 -27.74 12.19 4.06
N LEU A 207 -28.18 13.35 3.53
CA LEU A 207 -29.44 14.01 3.96
C LEU A 207 -30.66 13.16 3.60
N ASN A 208 -30.51 12.28 2.62
CA ASN A 208 -31.52 11.32 2.19
C ASN A 208 -31.45 9.98 2.97
N GLY A 209 -30.61 9.90 4.00
CA GLY A 209 -30.32 8.69 4.76
C GLY A 209 -28.98 8.05 4.40
N PHE A 210 -28.49 7.20 5.31
CA PHE A 210 -27.29 6.39 5.10
C PHE A 210 -27.58 5.17 4.22
N ASN A 211 -26.54 4.56 3.66
CA ASN A 211 -26.64 3.42 2.73
C ASN A 211 -26.98 2.08 3.41
N TRP A 212 -27.96 2.10 4.31
CA TRP A 212 -28.52 0.95 4.99
C TRP A 212 -30.02 0.86 4.70
N PRO A 213 -30.65 -0.33 4.75
CA PRO A 213 -32.08 -0.47 4.45
C PRO A 213 -33.02 0.41 5.29
N ASP A 214 -32.61 0.79 6.49
CA ASP A 214 -33.36 1.67 7.40
C ASP A 214 -32.92 3.14 7.35
N GLY A 215 -31.93 3.49 6.50
CA GLY A 215 -31.41 4.84 6.33
C GLY A 215 -30.58 5.38 7.50
N ARG A 216 -30.20 4.55 8.49
CA ARG A 216 -29.56 5.03 9.74
C ARG A 216 -28.06 4.76 9.79
N PHE A 217 -27.33 5.64 10.49
CA PHE A 217 -25.93 5.41 10.81
C PHE A 217 -25.76 4.25 11.80
N ARG A 218 -24.72 3.42 11.63
CA ARG A 218 -24.42 2.28 12.51
C ARG A 218 -23.37 2.68 13.55
N PHE A 219 -23.81 3.05 14.75
CA PHE A 219 -22.91 3.30 15.88
C PHE A 219 -22.32 2.04 16.48
N ALA A 220 -23.04 0.91 16.40
CA ALA A 220 -22.55 -0.42 16.73
C ALA A 220 -22.43 -1.21 15.42
N PRO A 221 -21.27 -1.16 14.74
CA PRO A 221 -21.05 -1.95 13.54
C PRO A 221 -20.89 -3.44 13.89
N ASP A 222 -21.24 -4.31 12.94
CA ASP A 222 -20.99 -5.74 13.06
C ASP A 222 -19.54 -6.03 12.64
N TRP A 223 -18.60 -5.91 13.58
CA TRP A 223 -17.19 -6.16 13.32
C TRP A 223 -16.92 -7.59 12.85
N HIS A 224 -17.68 -8.57 13.34
CA HIS A 224 -17.53 -9.97 12.97
C HIS A 224 -17.85 -10.19 11.49
N ALA A 225 -18.86 -9.49 10.96
CA ALA A 225 -19.15 -9.50 9.52
C ALA A 225 -18.06 -8.84 8.67
N LEU A 226 -17.21 -7.98 9.25
CA LEU A 226 -16.16 -7.26 8.53
C LEU A 226 -14.83 -8.04 8.48
N GLY A 227 -14.60 -8.98 9.39
CA GLY A 227 -13.42 -9.84 9.31
C GLY A 227 -13.25 -10.78 10.49
N PRO A 228 -12.35 -11.78 10.34
CA PRO A 228 -12.19 -12.86 11.31
C PRO A 228 -11.70 -12.40 12.68
N LEU A 229 -11.08 -11.22 12.77
CA LEU A 229 -10.62 -10.62 14.03
C LEU A 229 -11.63 -9.65 14.64
N GLY A 230 -12.81 -9.47 14.02
CA GLY A 230 -13.81 -8.53 14.50
C GLY A 230 -14.42 -8.88 15.86
N GLY A 231 -14.41 -10.16 16.24
CA GLY A 231 -14.99 -10.62 17.52
C GLY A 231 -14.27 -10.10 18.77
N SER A 232 -13.03 -9.63 18.65
CA SER A 232 -12.27 -9.04 19.76
C SER A 232 -12.39 -7.52 19.87
N MET A 233 -13.06 -6.88 18.90
CA MET A 233 -13.20 -5.42 18.88
C MET A 233 -14.31 -4.96 19.85
N PRO A 234 -14.18 -3.75 20.45
CA PRO A 234 -15.24 -3.19 21.28
C PRO A 234 -16.55 -3.01 20.50
N GLN A 235 -17.69 -3.22 21.15
CA GLN A 235 -19.02 -3.16 20.51
C GLN A 235 -19.29 -1.82 19.80
N LEU A 236 -18.81 -0.71 20.38
CA LEU A 236 -18.86 0.61 19.80
C LEU A 236 -17.44 1.01 19.36
N PRO A 237 -17.28 1.88 18.34
CA PRO A 237 -16.00 2.52 18.06
C PRO A 237 -15.56 3.33 19.28
N ASP A 238 -14.72 2.73 20.10
CA ASP A 238 -14.18 3.27 21.34
C ASP A 238 -12.67 3.01 21.39
N HIS A 239 -11.98 3.61 22.37
CA HIS A 239 -10.58 3.34 22.59
C HIS A 239 -10.32 1.85 22.83
N TRP A 240 -9.39 1.30 22.06
CA TRP A 240 -8.98 -0.09 22.15
C TRP A 240 -7.46 -0.16 22.17
N GLU A 241 -6.90 -0.59 23.29
CA GLU A 241 -5.46 -0.63 23.54
C GLU A 241 -4.81 -1.88 22.93
N VAL A 242 -4.99 -2.06 21.63
CA VAL A 242 -4.31 -3.12 20.86
C VAL A 242 -3.21 -2.47 20.05
N ILE A 243 -2.13 -2.17 20.79
CA ILE A 243 -0.93 -1.54 20.25
C ILE A 243 0.34 -2.25 20.74
N ASP A 244 1.44 -2.07 20.02
CA ASP A 244 2.76 -2.49 20.49
C ASP A 244 3.27 -1.53 21.57
N ASN A 245 2.94 -1.84 22.82
CA ASN A 245 3.21 -0.99 23.97
C ASN A 245 4.71 -0.86 24.26
N ALA A 246 5.14 0.37 24.52
CA ALA A 246 6.48 0.67 25.01
C ALA A 246 6.73 -0.01 26.36
N SER A 247 7.97 -0.42 26.59
CA SER A 247 8.39 -1.09 27.82
C SER A 247 9.78 -0.59 28.23
N PRO A 248 10.31 -0.94 29.42
CA PRO A 248 11.68 -0.61 29.77
C PRO A 248 12.73 -1.15 28.78
N GLU A 249 12.43 -2.26 28.09
CA GLU A 249 13.30 -2.84 27.06
C GLU A 249 13.14 -2.11 25.71
N TYR A 250 11.93 -1.66 25.38
CA TYR A 250 11.60 -0.93 24.15
C TYR A 250 10.93 0.41 24.49
N PRO A 251 11.69 1.41 24.98
CA PRO A 251 11.11 2.60 25.61
C PRO A 251 10.54 3.63 24.64
N PHE A 252 10.76 3.48 23.33
CA PHE A 252 10.30 4.43 22.32
C PHE A 252 9.20 3.85 21.44
N ARG A 253 8.27 4.69 20.99
CA ARG A 253 7.33 4.36 19.92
C ARG A 253 7.86 4.87 18.59
N LEU A 254 8.02 3.98 17.63
CA LEU A 254 8.40 4.30 16.26
C LEU A 254 7.15 4.61 15.42
N ILE A 255 7.20 5.71 14.68
CA ILE A 255 6.29 6.00 13.58
C ILE A 255 7.07 6.11 12.27
N THR A 256 6.49 5.62 11.16
CA THR A 256 7.12 5.68 9.82
C THR A 256 6.35 6.57 8.83
N PRO A 257 6.18 7.88 9.12
CA PRO A 257 5.42 8.78 8.25
C PRO A 257 5.99 8.80 6.83
N PRO A 258 5.17 9.11 5.80
CA PRO A 258 5.66 9.18 4.43
C PRO A 258 6.70 10.30 4.28
N ALA A 259 7.69 10.09 3.39
CA ALA A 259 8.56 11.17 2.93
C ALA A 259 7.76 12.16 2.08
N ARG A 260 8.23 13.41 1.98
CA ARG A 260 7.50 14.47 1.26
C ARG A 260 7.57 14.33 -0.25
N ASN A 261 8.67 13.75 -0.76
CA ASN A 261 8.96 13.64 -2.19
C ASN A 261 8.95 12.18 -2.70
N PHE A 262 8.53 11.22 -1.87
CA PHE A 262 8.27 9.84 -2.28
C PHE A 262 6.78 9.55 -2.24
N LEU A 263 6.36 8.53 -2.96
CA LEU A 263 5.08 7.87 -2.76
C LEU A 263 5.38 6.42 -2.35
N ASN A 264 5.31 6.13 -1.05
CA ASN A 264 5.85 4.88 -0.49
C ASN A 264 7.34 4.71 -0.89
N SER A 265 7.66 3.68 -1.68
CA SER A 265 9.00 3.46 -2.26
C SER A 265 9.17 4.06 -3.66
N SER A 266 8.10 4.50 -4.32
CA SER A 266 8.16 5.13 -5.65
C SER A 266 8.75 6.53 -5.58
N PHE A 267 9.44 6.94 -6.65
CA PHE A 267 10.19 8.19 -6.78
C PHE A 267 11.46 8.28 -5.92
N SER A 268 11.79 7.22 -5.17
CA SER A 268 13.01 7.17 -4.34
C SER A 268 14.30 7.12 -5.17
N GLU A 269 14.18 6.75 -6.44
CA GLU A 269 15.23 6.72 -7.46
C GLU A 269 15.43 8.05 -8.21
N THR A 270 14.49 9.00 -8.10
CA THR A 270 14.56 10.22 -8.92
C THR A 270 15.60 11.22 -8.38
N PRO A 271 16.42 11.85 -9.23
CA PRO A 271 17.46 12.80 -8.77
C PRO A 271 16.90 13.95 -7.94
N GLY A 272 15.72 14.45 -8.31
CA GLY A 272 15.06 15.56 -7.60
C GLY A 272 14.61 15.17 -6.19
N SER A 273 14.03 13.98 -6.01
CA SER A 273 13.63 13.51 -4.69
C SER A 273 14.84 13.17 -3.83
N LEU A 274 15.85 12.49 -4.40
CA LEU A 274 17.10 12.19 -3.69
C LEU A 274 17.83 13.45 -3.20
N ALA A 275 17.89 14.50 -4.00
CA ALA A 275 18.52 15.77 -3.60
C ALA A 275 17.79 16.45 -2.42
N LYS A 276 16.46 16.33 -2.36
CA LYS A 276 15.64 16.94 -1.29
C LYS A 276 15.59 16.11 -0.02
N GLU A 277 15.43 14.80 -0.14
CA GLU A 277 15.25 13.88 0.99
C GLU A 277 16.59 13.40 1.57
N GLN A 278 17.65 13.35 0.75
CA GLN A 278 19.04 12.99 1.08
C GLN A 278 19.26 11.55 1.57
N LYS A 279 18.80 11.21 2.78
CA LYS A 279 19.01 9.90 3.41
C LYS A 279 18.00 9.64 4.54
N PRO A 280 17.72 8.37 4.89
CA PRO A 280 16.93 8.06 6.08
C PRO A 280 17.63 8.56 7.34
N ARG A 281 16.85 9.14 8.26
CA ARG A 281 17.32 9.60 9.57
C ARG A 281 16.29 9.27 10.66
N LEU A 282 16.76 8.94 11.85
CA LEU A 282 15.93 8.78 13.03
C LEU A 282 15.67 10.15 13.65
N ARG A 283 14.47 10.70 13.49
CA ARG A 283 14.05 11.89 14.21
C ARG A 283 13.78 11.55 15.67
N MET A 284 14.42 12.29 16.57
CA MET A 284 14.36 12.05 18.00
C MET A 284 14.35 13.38 18.77
N HIS A 285 13.62 13.43 19.89
CA HIS A 285 13.62 14.62 20.74
C HIS A 285 14.99 14.81 21.43
N PRO A 286 15.55 16.03 21.50
CA PRO A 286 16.87 16.26 22.13
C PRO A 286 16.98 15.78 23.58
N GLU A 287 15.91 15.93 24.38
CA GLU A 287 15.90 15.48 25.79
C GLU A 287 15.92 13.96 25.94
N ASP A 288 15.44 13.21 24.94
CA ASP A 288 15.50 11.76 24.97
C ASP A 288 16.86 11.25 24.45
N ALA A 289 17.50 12.01 23.55
CA ALA A 289 18.82 11.71 23.02
C ALA A 289 19.94 11.94 24.04
N GLN A 290 19.80 12.95 24.91
CA GLN A 290 20.78 13.31 25.94
C GLN A 290 21.18 12.14 26.86
N PRO A 291 20.25 11.42 27.52
CA PRO A 291 20.62 10.30 28.40
C PRO A 291 21.23 9.11 27.64
N LEU A 292 21.00 9.00 26.33
CA LEU A 292 21.59 7.97 25.46
C LEU A 292 22.94 8.38 24.87
N GLY A 293 23.41 9.62 25.12
CA GLY A 293 24.66 10.14 24.54
C GLY A 293 24.60 10.31 23.03
N ILE A 294 23.42 10.53 22.45
CA ILE A 294 23.23 10.64 21.00
C ILE A 294 23.31 12.10 20.57
N ALA A 295 24.28 12.42 19.71
CA ALA A 295 24.40 13.74 19.08
C ALA A 295 23.59 13.83 17.77
N ASN A 296 23.30 15.06 17.33
CA ASN A 296 22.73 15.27 16.00
C ASN A 296 23.71 14.80 14.91
N GLY A 297 23.24 13.96 13.98
CA GLY A 297 24.08 13.28 12.99
C GLY A 297 24.83 12.06 13.52
N GLY A 298 24.70 11.73 14.81
CA GLY A 298 25.32 10.56 15.41
C GLY A 298 24.76 9.25 14.87
N LYS A 299 25.58 8.21 14.79
CA LYS A 299 25.17 6.89 14.32
C LYS A 299 24.41 6.16 15.42
N VAL A 300 23.27 5.57 15.05
CA VAL A 300 22.42 4.83 15.98
C VAL A 300 22.02 3.48 15.41
N ALA A 301 21.84 2.52 16.29
CA ALA A 301 21.08 1.31 16.04
C ALA A 301 19.67 1.47 16.65
N VAL A 302 18.67 1.01 15.93
CA VAL A 302 17.27 0.99 16.37
C VAL A 302 16.78 -0.43 16.19
N GLY A 303 16.16 -1.01 17.21
CA GLY A 303 15.67 -2.38 17.14
C GLY A 303 14.30 -2.57 17.76
N SER A 304 13.60 -3.57 17.25
CA SER A 304 12.33 -4.09 17.75
C SER A 304 12.45 -5.59 17.96
N ARG A 305 11.34 -6.27 18.28
CA ARG A 305 11.30 -7.74 18.33
C ARG A 305 11.57 -8.40 16.98
N SER A 306 11.37 -7.68 15.88
CA SER A 306 11.51 -8.21 14.51
C SER A 306 12.91 -8.05 13.92
N GLY A 307 13.72 -7.11 14.43
CA GLY A 307 15.07 -6.89 13.93
C GLY A 307 15.72 -5.59 14.36
N GLU A 308 16.79 -5.22 13.67
CA GLU A 308 17.59 -4.01 13.90
C GLU A 308 17.88 -3.30 12.55
N VAL A 309 17.88 -1.97 12.57
CA VAL A 309 18.37 -1.12 11.47
C VAL A 309 19.37 -0.09 12.00
N ARG A 310 20.24 0.42 11.13
CA ARG A 310 21.24 1.44 11.49
C ARG A 310 21.17 2.65 10.57
N LEU A 311 21.19 3.83 11.18
CA LEU A 311 21.01 5.13 10.52
C LEU A 311 21.56 6.27 11.38
N GLU A 312 21.48 7.49 10.88
CA GLU A 312 21.88 8.69 11.64
C GLU A 312 20.70 9.28 12.40
N ALA A 313 20.95 9.80 13.61
CA ALA A 313 19.99 10.58 14.36
C ALA A 313 19.84 12.01 13.80
N ALA A 314 18.61 12.52 13.77
CA ALA A 314 18.28 13.92 13.51
C ALA A 314 17.53 14.48 14.71
N LEU A 315 18.17 15.31 15.52
CA LEU A 315 17.51 15.88 16.68
C LEU A 315 16.46 16.91 16.26
N PHE A 316 15.23 16.75 16.73
CA PHE A 316 14.11 17.59 16.35
C PHE A 316 13.17 17.79 17.55
N SER A 317 13.10 19.00 18.10
CA SER A 317 12.26 19.29 19.27
C SER A 317 10.75 19.34 18.98
N GLY A 318 10.35 19.25 17.71
CA GLY A 318 8.94 19.20 17.31
C GLY A 318 8.32 17.80 17.36
N ILE A 319 9.09 16.76 17.66
CA ILE A 319 8.57 15.40 17.91
C ILE A 319 8.26 15.23 19.39
N THR A 320 7.19 14.51 19.72
CA THR A 320 6.84 14.21 21.11
C THR A 320 7.93 13.35 21.78
N ARG A 321 8.24 13.62 23.05
CA ARG A 321 9.14 12.78 23.84
C ARG A 321 8.62 11.34 23.94
N GLY A 322 9.53 10.37 23.88
CA GLY A 322 9.20 8.94 23.81
C GLY A 322 8.75 8.47 22.43
N VAL A 323 8.66 9.35 21.43
CA VAL A 323 8.35 9.01 20.04
C VAL A 323 9.56 9.28 19.16
N VAL A 324 9.87 8.34 18.27
CA VAL A 324 10.88 8.47 17.23
C VAL A 324 10.25 8.27 15.86
N ALA A 325 10.82 8.89 14.83
CA ALA A 325 10.28 8.79 13.48
C ALA A 325 11.36 8.53 12.43
N VAL A 326 11.05 7.69 11.45
CA VAL A 326 11.85 7.54 10.23
C VAL A 326 10.92 7.80 9.06
N GLU A 327 11.18 8.88 8.33
CA GLU A 327 10.33 9.30 7.21
C GLU A 327 10.66 8.53 5.93
N GLY A 328 9.61 8.02 5.27
CA GLY A 328 9.69 7.38 3.96
C GLY A 328 10.09 5.90 3.99
N ILE A 329 9.76 5.22 2.90
CA ILE A 329 10.21 3.84 2.64
C ILE A 329 11.41 3.95 1.71
N TRP A 330 12.57 4.16 2.32
CA TRP A 330 13.84 4.20 1.63
C TRP A 330 14.29 2.81 1.22
N PRO A 331 15.07 2.70 0.12
CA PRO A 331 15.59 1.42 -0.24
C PRO A 331 16.57 0.88 0.80
N GLY A 332 16.64 -0.44 0.95
CA GLY A 332 17.48 -1.08 1.97
C GLY A 332 18.95 -0.62 1.92
N SER A 333 19.47 -0.37 0.72
CA SER A 333 20.84 0.14 0.49
C SER A 333 21.10 1.54 1.04
N ALA A 334 20.06 2.31 1.38
CA ALA A 334 20.19 3.62 2.02
C ALA A 334 20.44 3.53 3.54
N PHE A 335 20.25 2.35 4.14
CA PHE A 335 20.53 2.08 5.55
C PHE A 335 21.87 1.40 5.71
N ALA A 336 22.57 1.71 6.81
CA ALA A 336 23.78 0.98 7.14
C ALA A 336 23.39 -0.46 7.53
N GLY A 337 23.86 -1.44 6.77
CA GLY A 337 23.48 -2.86 6.93
C GLY A 337 22.46 -3.37 5.91
N GLY A 338 21.97 -2.52 4.99
CA GLY A 338 21.16 -2.97 3.86
C GLY A 338 19.69 -3.27 4.18
N GLN A 339 19.23 -2.94 5.39
CA GLN A 339 17.89 -3.27 5.90
C GLN A 339 17.00 -2.03 6.00
N GLY A 340 15.84 -2.07 5.33
CA GLY A 340 14.86 -0.99 5.33
C GLY A 340 14.10 -0.87 6.65
N ILE A 341 13.42 0.25 6.87
CA ILE A 341 12.71 0.53 8.14
C ILE A 341 11.64 -0.53 8.50
N ASN A 342 11.02 -1.14 7.49
CA ASN A 342 10.00 -2.18 7.68
C ASN A 342 10.54 -3.50 8.26
N THR A 343 11.86 -3.61 8.43
CA THR A 343 12.50 -4.66 9.25
C THR A 343 12.02 -4.61 10.70
N LEU A 344 11.73 -3.41 11.21
CA LEU A 344 11.29 -3.22 12.58
C LEU A 344 9.80 -3.47 12.78
N ILE A 345 9.00 -3.42 11.72
CA ILE A 345 7.54 -3.41 11.79
C ILE A 345 7.00 -4.83 11.87
N SER A 346 6.06 -5.09 12.80
CA SER A 346 5.39 -6.38 12.91
C SER A 346 4.45 -6.62 11.73
N ALA A 347 4.43 -7.87 11.25
CA ALA A 347 3.45 -8.34 10.28
C ALA A 347 2.15 -8.84 10.93
N ASP A 348 1.95 -8.65 12.24
CA ASP A 348 0.76 -9.13 12.92
C ASP A 348 -0.51 -8.49 12.34
N PRO A 349 -1.55 -9.29 12.06
CA PRO A 349 -2.73 -8.82 11.37
C PRO A 349 -3.55 -7.89 12.26
N ILE A 350 -3.92 -6.73 11.73
CA ILE A 350 -4.76 -5.75 12.44
C ILE A 350 -6.25 -6.12 12.30
N ALA A 351 -7.01 -6.03 13.39
CA ALA A 351 -8.45 -6.28 13.35
C ALA A 351 -9.21 -5.15 12.62
N PRO A 352 -10.36 -5.45 11.99
CA PRO A 352 -11.04 -6.76 11.96
C PRO A 352 -10.53 -7.71 10.86
N ALA A 353 -9.85 -7.20 9.83
CA ALA A 353 -9.74 -7.88 8.54
C ALA A 353 -8.31 -8.19 8.06
N GLY A 354 -7.28 -7.86 8.83
CA GLY A 354 -5.87 -8.04 8.47
C GLY A 354 -5.18 -6.73 8.08
N GLY A 355 -4.09 -6.83 7.32
CA GLY A 355 -3.19 -5.70 7.08
C GLY A 355 -2.17 -5.49 8.22
N ALA A 356 -1.42 -4.40 8.19
CA ALA A 356 -0.30 -4.15 9.11
C ALA A 356 -0.36 -2.78 9.79
N GLY A 357 0.06 -2.74 11.06
CA GLY A 357 0.17 -1.52 11.87
C GLY A 357 1.53 -0.84 11.74
N PHE A 358 1.76 -0.08 10.66
CA PHE A 358 3.07 0.51 10.37
C PHE A 358 3.54 1.62 11.33
N HIS A 359 2.63 2.29 12.04
CA HIS A 359 2.96 3.40 12.95
C HIS A 359 2.88 2.99 14.43
N ASP A 360 3.06 1.71 14.69
CA ASP A 360 2.77 1.12 15.98
C ASP A 360 3.81 0.05 16.35
N THR A 361 5.01 0.51 16.66
CA THR A 361 6.13 -0.40 16.99
C THR A 361 6.91 0.17 18.17
N ALA A 362 7.08 -0.65 19.21
CA ALA A 362 7.95 -0.34 20.32
C ALA A 362 9.40 -0.67 19.94
N VAL A 363 10.31 0.27 20.17
CA VAL A 363 11.72 0.15 19.79
C VAL A 363 12.65 0.59 20.93
N TRP A 364 13.87 0.06 20.91
CA TRP A 364 15.01 0.64 21.61
C TRP A 364 15.87 1.44 20.64
N VAL A 365 16.66 2.38 21.18
CA VAL A 365 17.63 3.18 20.43
C VAL A 365 18.96 3.17 21.17
N GLN A 366 20.07 2.94 20.46
CA GLN A 366 21.40 2.91 21.04
C GLN A 366 22.40 3.69 20.18
N SER A 367 23.26 4.49 20.83
CA SER A 367 24.40 5.13 20.18
C SER A 367 25.44 4.10 19.72
N LEU A 368 25.92 4.27 18.47
CA LEU A 368 27.03 3.51 17.89
C LEU A 368 28.35 4.30 17.92
N ASP A 369 28.29 5.59 18.24
CA ASP A 369 29.48 6.43 18.41
C ASP A 369 29.99 6.23 19.85
N LYS A 370 30.86 5.23 20.04
CA LYS A 370 31.60 5.00 21.28
C LYS A 370 33.08 5.32 21.11
#